data_AF-A0A4U1FN24-F1
#
_entry.id   AF-A0A4U1FN24-F1
#
_cell.length_a   1.000
_cell.length_b   1.000
_cell.length_c   1.000
_cell.angle_alpha   90.00
_cell.angle_beta   90.00
_cell.angle_gamma   90.00
#
_symmetry.space_group_name_H-M   'P 1'
#
loop_
_entity.id
_entity.type
_entity.pdbx_description
1 polymer ?
#
loop_
_entity_poly.entity_id
_entity_poly.type
_entity_poly.pdbx_seq_one_letter_code
_entity_poly.pdbx_strand_id
1 'polypeptide(L)'
;MVLLFSTDPDGICHIETSGLDGESNLKQRQVVRGYTEQDSEVDPEKFSSRIECESPNNDLNRFRGFLEHSNRERVGLSKENLLLRGCTIRNTEAVMGIVVYAGHETKAMLNNSGPRYKRSNLERRANTDVLCCVLLLIIMCLTGALGHGIWLSRYENIPFFNIPEPDGHVISPVLGGFYMFWTMIILLQVLIPISLYVSIEIVKLGQIYFIQSDVDFYNEKMDSTVQCRALNITEDLGQIQYLFSDKTGTLTENKMVFRRCSVAGFDYCHEENGECWVSMKTSLKIGRFCTHLMTW
;
A
#
# COMPACT_ATOMS: atom_id res chain seq x y z
N MET A 1 -3.99 -22.21 -4.88
CA MET A 1 -3.95 -23.54 -5.52
C MET A 1 -4.54 -24.56 -4.56
N VAL A 2 -5.16 -25.61 -5.07
CA VAL A 2 -5.62 -26.76 -4.27
C VAL A 2 -4.46 -27.74 -4.15
N LEU A 3 -4.15 -28.14 -2.92
CA LEU A 3 -3.04 -29.03 -2.58
C LEU A 3 -3.40 -30.49 -2.93
N LEU A 4 -2.64 -31.11 -3.83
CA LEU A 4 -2.83 -32.48 -4.29
C LEU A 4 -1.76 -33.45 -3.78
N PHE A 5 -0.56 -32.95 -3.52
CA PHE A 5 0.55 -33.75 -3.03
C PHE A 5 1.45 -32.90 -2.13
N SER A 6 2.02 -33.54 -1.12
CA SER A 6 3.10 -32.99 -0.31
C SER A 6 4.12 -34.09 -0.05
N THR A 7 5.39 -33.71 0.10
CA THR A 7 6.48 -34.63 0.46
C THR A 7 6.35 -35.22 1.86
N ASP A 8 5.52 -34.64 2.72
CA ASP A 8 5.25 -35.17 4.06
C ASP A 8 4.39 -36.45 3.96
N PRO A 9 4.80 -37.59 4.56
CA PRO A 9 4.04 -38.84 4.53
C PRO A 9 2.58 -38.71 5.02
N ASP A 10 2.32 -37.76 5.92
CA ASP A 10 0.97 -37.51 6.43
C ASP A 10 0.09 -36.69 5.45
N GLY A 11 0.64 -36.27 4.30
CA GLY A 11 -0.06 -35.44 3.33
C GLY A 11 -0.35 -34.03 3.86
N ILE A 12 0.51 -33.53 4.74
CA ILE A 12 0.38 -32.26 5.43
C ILE A 12 1.38 -31.26 4.83
N CYS A 13 1.00 -29.99 4.72
CA CYS A 13 1.98 -28.93 4.53
C CYS A 13 1.73 -27.77 5.49
N HIS A 14 2.81 -27.08 5.84
CA HIS A 14 2.74 -25.91 6.72
C HIS A 14 2.91 -24.65 5.89
N ILE A 15 2.04 -23.68 6.11
CA ILE A 15 2.13 -22.37 5.47
C ILE A 15 2.26 -21.26 6.49
N GLU A 16 3.08 -20.29 6.16
CA GLU A 16 3.20 -19.01 6.85
C GLU A 16 2.29 -17.99 6.17
N THR A 17 1.37 -17.37 6.93
CA THR A 17 0.39 -16.39 6.43
C THR A 17 0.67 -14.96 6.89
N SER A 18 1.85 -14.70 7.45
CA SER A 18 2.26 -13.39 7.98
C SER A 18 2.02 -12.23 7.01
N GLY A 19 2.20 -12.44 5.71
CA GLY A 19 1.94 -11.43 4.67
C GLY A 19 0.45 -11.15 4.33
N LEU A 20 -0.49 -11.93 4.86
CA LEU A 20 -1.93 -11.82 4.58
C LEU A 20 -2.74 -11.41 5.82
N ASP A 21 -2.48 -12.02 6.97
CA ASP A 21 -3.24 -11.83 8.21
C ASP A 21 -2.38 -11.42 9.41
N GLY A 22 -1.07 -11.27 9.25
CA GLY A 22 -0.17 -10.88 10.34
C GLY A 22 0.04 -11.96 11.40
N GLU A 23 -0.45 -13.18 11.17
CA GLU A 23 -0.22 -14.31 12.07
C GLU A 23 1.15 -14.96 11.77
N SER A 24 1.97 -15.12 12.81
CA SER A 24 3.29 -15.75 12.72
C SER A 24 3.24 -17.27 12.83
N ASN A 25 2.10 -17.83 13.24
CA ASN A 25 1.95 -19.26 13.42
C ASN A 25 1.87 -19.98 12.07
N LEU A 26 2.56 -21.10 11.97
CA LEU A 26 2.41 -22.00 10.85
C LEU A 26 1.01 -22.60 10.85
N LYS A 27 0.29 -22.43 9.73
CA LYS A 27 -1.03 -23.02 9.52
C LYS A 27 -0.87 -24.32 8.76
N GLN A 28 -1.47 -25.36 9.29
CA GLN A 28 -1.51 -26.66 8.65
C GLN A 28 -2.51 -26.68 7.50
N ARG A 29 -2.12 -27.30 6.38
CA ARG A 29 -2.95 -27.58 5.22
C ARG A 29 -2.83 -29.06 4.88
N GLN A 30 -3.91 -29.64 4.36
CA GLN A 30 -3.98 -31.07 4.10
C GLN A 30 -4.27 -31.32 2.62
N VAL A 31 -3.61 -32.34 2.06
CA VAL A 31 -3.92 -32.88 0.74
C VAL A 31 -5.39 -33.34 0.69
N VAL A 32 -6.02 -33.23 -0.47
CA VAL A 32 -7.39 -33.69 -0.68
C VAL A 32 -7.51 -35.19 -0.37
N ARG A 33 -8.42 -35.54 0.53
CA ARG A 33 -8.66 -36.94 0.92
C ARG A 33 -9.25 -37.73 -0.25
N GLY A 34 -8.84 -38.98 -0.44
CA GLY A 34 -9.39 -39.85 -1.49
C GLY A 34 -8.67 -39.81 -2.84
N TYR A 35 -7.56 -39.05 -2.96
CA TYR A 35 -6.69 -39.10 -4.15
C TYR A 35 -5.46 -40.00 -4.00
N THR A 36 -5.06 -40.35 -2.77
CA THR A 36 -3.76 -41.00 -2.52
C THR A 36 -3.91 -42.41 -1.93
N GLU A 37 -3.56 -43.42 -2.75
CA GLU A 37 -2.63 -44.45 -2.30
C GLU A 37 -1.27 -43.74 -2.10
N GLN A 38 -0.84 -43.63 -0.84
CA GLN A 38 -0.16 -42.46 -0.28
C GLN A 38 1.34 -42.30 -0.58
N ASP A 39 1.91 -43.10 -1.51
CA ASP A 39 3.37 -43.30 -1.60
C ASP A 39 4.04 -42.82 -2.90
N SER A 40 3.30 -42.27 -3.87
CA SER A 40 3.87 -41.88 -5.18
C SER A 40 3.66 -40.40 -5.51
N GLU A 41 4.68 -39.77 -6.10
CA GLU A 41 4.59 -38.44 -6.71
C GLU A 41 3.44 -38.42 -7.73
N VAL A 42 2.58 -37.40 -7.66
CA VAL A 42 1.41 -37.30 -8.53
C VAL A 42 1.87 -37.05 -9.96
N ASP A 43 1.62 -38.02 -10.83
CA ASP A 43 1.90 -37.88 -12.26
C ASP A 43 0.84 -36.95 -12.90
N PRO A 44 1.22 -35.74 -13.35
CA PRO A 44 0.26 -34.76 -13.89
C PRO A 44 -0.44 -35.25 -15.15
N GLU A 45 0.17 -36.17 -15.91
CA GLU A 45 -0.43 -36.72 -17.14
C GLU A 45 -1.58 -37.69 -16.87
N LYS A 46 -1.61 -38.30 -15.68
CA LYS A 46 -2.65 -39.26 -15.26
C LYS A 46 -3.81 -38.59 -14.51
N PHE A 47 -3.73 -37.28 -14.25
CA PHE A 47 -4.76 -36.57 -13.50
C PHE A 47 -6.06 -36.42 -14.32
N SER A 48 -7.09 -37.19 -13.97
CA SER A 48 -8.39 -37.22 -14.66
C SER A 48 -9.55 -36.60 -13.85
N SER A 49 -9.27 -35.97 -12.71
CA SER A 49 -10.32 -35.41 -11.83
C SER A 49 -10.71 -33.97 -12.22
N ARG A 50 -11.97 -33.60 -11.96
CA ARG A 50 -12.49 -32.24 -12.21
C ARG A 50 -12.65 -31.49 -10.90
N ILE A 51 -12.14 -30.25 -10.83
CA ILE A 51 -12.30 -29.38 -9.66
C ILE A 51 -13.41 -28.36 -9.97
N GLU A 52 -14.45 -28.35 -9.15
CA GLU A 52 -15.46 -27.29 -9.13
C GLU A 52 -15.36 -26.51 -7.82
N CYS A 53 -15.39 -25.19 -7.90
CA CYS A 53 -15.24 -24.31 -6.73
C CYS A 53 -16.21 -23.14 -6.82
N GLU A 54 -16.49 -22.52 -5.66
CA GLU A 54 -17.28 -21.29 -5.62
C GLU A 54 -16.60 -20.14 -6.38
N SER A 55 -17.39 -19.16 -6.83
CA SER A 55 -16.85 -17.96 -7.46
C SER A 55 -15.86 -17.23 -6.53
N PRO A 56 -14.83 -16.55 -7.09
CA PRO A 56 -13.85 -15.81 -6.30
C PRO A 56 -14.51 -14.87 -5.28
N ASN A 57 -14.06 -14.94 -4.03
CA ASN A 57 -14.55 -14.09 -2.93
C ASN A 57 -13.38 -13.54 -2.09
N ASN A 58 -13.59 -12.45 -1.36
CA ASN A 58 -12.57 -11.77 -0.56
C ASN A 58 -12.38 -12.36 0.86
N ASP A 59 -13.19 -13.34 1.26
CA ASP A 59 -13.08 -13.97 2.58
C ASP A 59 -11.93 -14.98 2.58
N LEU A 60 -10.84 -14.68 3.31
CA LEU A 60 -9.66 -15.53 3.41
C LEU A 60 -9.95 -16.88 4.11
N ASN A 61 -10.98 -16.94 4.96
CA ASN A 61 -11.29 -18.11 5.77
C ASN A 61 -12.30 -19.06 5.12
N ARG A 62 -13.00 -18.62 4.10
CA ARG A 62 -14.03 -19.40 3.43
C ARG A 62 -13.53 -19.91 2.08
N PHE A 63 -13.55 -21.22 1.88
CA PHE A 63 -13.40 -21.83 0.57
C PHE A 63 -14.31 -23.05 0.50
N ARG A 64 -15.13 -23.12 -0.54
CA ARG A 64 -16.02 -24.24 -0.82
C ARG A 64 -15.81 -24.72 -2.25
N GLY A 65 -15.55 -26.01 -2.40
CA GLY A 65 -15.48 -26.67 -3.69
C GLY A 65 -15.63 -28.17 -3.52
N PHE A 66 -15.57 -28.88 -4.64
CA PHE A 66 -15.52 -30.33 -4.66
C PHE A 66 -14.59 -30.80 -5.78
N LEU A 67 -13.87 -31.88 -5.49
CA LEU A 67 -13.11 -32.65 -6.46
C LEU A 67 -13.98 -33.82 -6.91
N GLU A 68 -14.33 -33.88 -8.18
CA GLU A 68 -15.07 -34.97 -8.80
C GLU A 68 -14.08 -35.92 -9.49
N HIS A 69 -13.99 -37.14 -8.97
CA HIS A 69 -13.14 -38.19 -9.54
C HIS A 69 -13.79 -38.83 -10.78
N SER A 70 -13.02 -39.54 -11.59
CA SER A 70 -13.52 -40.23 -12.80
C SER A 70 -14.66 -41.23 -12.48
N ASN A 71 -14.67 -41.75 -11.25
CA ASN A 71 -15.70 -42.66 -10.73
C ASN A 71 -16.99 -41.93 -10.25
N ARG A 72 -17.12 -40.62 -10.50
CA ARG A 72 -18.20 -39.72 -10.02
C ARG A 72 -18.29 -39.56 -8.49
N GLU A 73 -17.29 -40.03 -7.76
CA GLU A 73 -17.16 -39.74 -6.34
C GLU A 73 -16.77 -38.27 -6.15
N ARG A 74 -17.41 -37.60 -5.19
CA ARG A 74 -17.21 -36.18 -4.90
C ARG A 74 -16.60 -36.00 -3.53
N VAL A 75 -15.40 -35.44 -3.49
CA VAL A 75 -14.71 -35.09 -2.25
C VAL A 75 -14.86 -33.59 -2.00
N GLY A 76 -15.32 -33.22 -0.82
CA GLY A 76 -15.44 -31.81 -0.42
C GLY A 76 -14.06 -31.15 -0.24
N LEU A 77 -13.88 -29.98 -0.85
CA LEU A 77 -12.73 -29.12 -0.66
C LEU A 77 -13.06 -28.00 0.31
N SER A 78 -12.19 -27.79 1.27
CA SER A 78 -12.32 -26.73 2.28
C SER A 78 -11.09 -25.81 2.28
N LYS A 79 -11.11 -24.79 3.15
CA LYS A 79 -9.94 -23.90 3.32
C LYS A 79 -8.65 -24.68 3.58
N GLU A 80 -8.72 -25.82 4.26
CA GLU A 80 -7.56 -26.63 4.65
C GLU A 80 -6.82 -27.20 3.43
N ASN A 81 -7.49 -27.33 2.29
CA ASN A 81 -6.90 -27.82 1.04
C ASN A 81 -6.41 -26.69 0.12
N LEU A 82 -6.61 -25.42 0.49
CA LEU A 82 -6.29 -24.26 -0.34
C LEU A 82 -5.01 -23.56 0.16
N LEU A 83 -4.04 -23.43 -0.74
CA LEU A 83 -2.88 -22.56 -0.57
C LEU A 83 -3.15 -21.20 -1.21
N LEU A 84 -3.04 -20.13 -0.43
CA LEU A 84 -3.30 -18.76 -0.88
C LEU A 84 -2.06 -18.15 -1.53
N ARG A 85 -2.29 -17.15 -2.40
CA ARG A 85 -1.22 -16.33 -2.97
C ARG A 85 -0.62 -15.45 -1.87
N GLY A 86 0.70 -15.40 -1.77
CA GLY A 86 1.41 -14.62 -0.75
C GLY A 86 1.74 -15.40 0.53
N CYS A 87 1.34 -16.66 0.63
CA CYS A 87 1.83 -17.56 1.68
C CYS A 87 3.19 -18.13 1.32
N THR A 88 4.02 -18.35 2.33
CA THR A 88 5.30 -19.05 2.20
C THR A 88 5.15 -20.46 2.75
N ILE A 89 5.55 -21.47 1.98
CA ILE A 89 5.53 -22.87 2.43
C ILE A 89 6.74 -23.09 3.33
N ARG A 90 6.53 -23.79 4.45
CA ARG A 90 7.55 -24.11 5.46
C ARG A 90 7.44 -25.58 5.83
N ASN A 91 8.52 -26.16 6.34
CA ASN A 91 8.58 -27.54 6.84
C ASN A 91 8.16 -28.64 5.84
N THR A 92 8.13 -28.34 4.54
CA THR A 92 7.91 -29.32 3.46
C THR A 92 8.78 -28.94 2.27
N GLU A 93 9.48 -29.90 1.66
CA GLU A 93 10.41 -29.66 0.57
C GLU A 93 9.70 -29.30 -0.74
N ALA A 94 8.67 -30.07 -1.09
CA ALA A 94 7.89 -29.85 -2.29
C ALA A 94 6.40 -30.11 -2.05
N VAL A 95 5.59 -29.39 -2.82
CA VAL A 95 4.14 -29.62 -2.91
C VAL A 95 3.73 -29.57 -4.37
N MET A 96 2.70 -30.33 -4.71
CA MET A 96 2.03 -30.25 -6.01
C MET A 96 0.58 -29.84 -5.80
N GLY A 97 0.07 -29.00 -6.68
CA GLY A 97 -1.31 -28.53 -6.60
C GLY A 97 -1.79 -27.88 -7.88
N ILE A 98 -3.12 -27.78 -8.02
CA ILE A 98 -3.76 -27.17 -9.18
C ILE A 98 -4.14 -25.73 -8.87
N VAL A 99 -3.81 -24.81 -9.79
CA VAL A 99 -4.19 -23.41 -9.68
C VAL A 99 -5.68 -23.25 -9.99
N VAL A 100 -6.46 -22.84 -8.97
CA VAL A 100 -7.91 -22.63 -9.09
C VAL A 100 -8.28 -21.18 -9.36
N TYR A 101 -7.52 -20.23 -8.79
CA TYR A 101 -7.70 -18.80 -9.01
C TYR A 101 -6.38 -18.19 -9.48
N ALA A 102 -6.43 -17.35 -10.51
CA ALA A 102 -5.27 -16.71 -11.11
C ALA A 102 -5.41 -15.18 -11.12
N GLY A 103 -4.27 -14.47 -11.03
CA GLY A 103 -4.24 -13.00 -11.15
C GLY A 103 -5.12 -12.28 -10.12
N HIS A 104 -6.04 -11.45 -10.63
CA HIS A 104 -6.96 -10.62 -9.83
C HIS A 104 -8.09 -11.40 -9.16
N GLU A 105 -8.32 -12.66 -9.55
CA GLU A 105 -9.31 -13.53 -8.91
C GLU A 105 -8.78 -14.19 -7.63
N THR A 106 -7.48 -14.08 -7.37
CA THR A 106 -6.92 -14.60 -6.11
C THR A 106 -7.44 -13.80 -4.92
N LYS A 107 -7.80 -14.51 -3.84
CA LYS A 107 -8.32 -13.90 -2.59
C LYS A 107 -7.45 -12.76 -2.06
N ALA A 108 -6.12 -12.92 -2.13
CA ALA A 108 -5.16 -11.91 -1.73
C ALA A 108 -5.28 -10.61 -2.56
N MET A 109 -5.50 -10.73 -3.87
CA MET A 109 -5.69 -9.58 -4.75
C MET A 109 -7.08 -8.97 -4.62
N LEU A 110 -8.12 -9.76 -4.34
CA LEU A 110 -9.46 -9.25 -4.05
C LEU A 110 -9.50 -8.43 -2.75
N ASN A 111 -8.65 -8.76 -1.78
CA ASN A 111 -8.48 -7.97 -0.56
C ASN A 111 -7.55 -6.76 -0.76
N ASN A 112 -6.85 -6.68 -1.90
CA ASN A 112 -5.99 -5.55 -2.24
C ASN A 112 -6.78 -4.53 -3.05
N SER A 113 -7.02 -3.35 -2.48
CA SER A 113 -7.75 -2.26 -3.17
C SER A 113 -6.96 -1.55 -4.28
N GLY A 114 -5.80 -2.10 -4.67
CA GLY A 114 -4.93 -1.54 -5.70
C GLY A 114 -4.25 -0.23 -5.28
N PRO A 115 -3.30 0.27 -6.09
CA PRO A 115 -2.65 1.54 -5.83
C PRO A 115 -3.65 2.68 -6.03
N ARG A 116 -4.04 3.37 -4.94
CA ARG A 116 -4.82 4.60 -5.03
C ARG A 116 -3.89 5.79 -5.22
N TYR A 117 -4.25 6.69 -6.14
CA TYR A 117 -3.53 7.95 -6.32
C TYR A 117 -3.63 8.78 -5.02
N LYS A 118 -2.47 9.06 -4.42
CA LYS A 118 -2.37 9.90 -3.22
C LYS A 118 -2.16 11.33 -3.68
N ARG A 119 -2.85 12.29 -3.07
CA ARG A 119 -2.72 13.72 -3.35
C ARG A 119 -2.47 14.44 -2.03
N SER A 120 -1.44 15.28 -1.97
CA SER A 120 -1.10 15.95 -0.72
C SER A 120 -2.08 17.06 -0.36
N ASN A 121 -2.12 17.42 0.92
CA ASN A 121 -2.94 18.55 1.35
C ASN A 121 -2.40 19.88 0.82
N LEU A 122 -1.08 20.01 0.67
CA LEU A 122 -0.43 21.19 0.11
C LEU A 122 -0.83 21.41 -1.35
N GLU A 123 -0.89 20.35 -2.17
CA GLU A 123 -1.39 20.43 -3.55
C GLU A 123 -2.86 20.89 -3.63
N ARG A 124 -3.70 20.47 -2.68
CA ARG A 124 -5.09 20.93 -2.60
C ARG A 124 -5.18 22.42 -2.22
N ARG A 125 -4.35 22.85 -1.28
CA ARG A 125 -4.25 24.26 -0.86
C ARG A 125 -3.77 25.15 -2.00
N ALA A 126 -2.66 24.79 -2.65
CA ALA A 126 -2.12 25.52 -3.79
C ALA A 126 -3.14 25.67 -4.93
N ASN A 127 -3.90 24.61 -5.22
CA ASN A 127 -4.98 24.69 -6.21
C ASN A 127 -6.11 25.65 -5.80
N THR A 128 -6.42 25.73 -4.50
CA THR A 128 -7.41 26.68 -3.98
C THR A 128 -6.90 28.12 -4.07
N ASP A 129 -5.62 28.34 -3.76
CA ASP A 129 -4.99 29.66 -3.86
C ASP A 129 -4.93 30.13 -5.33
N VAL A 130 -4.61 29.24 -6.27
CA VAL A 130 -4.64 29.52 -7.71
C VAL A 130 -6.05 29.89 -8.18
N LEU A 131 -7.08 29.18 -7.71
CA LEU A 131 -8.47 29.52 -8.02
C LEU A 131 -8.81 30.93 -7.50
N CYS A 132 -8.36 31.28 -6.29
CA CYS A 132 -8.52 32.62 -5.74
C CYS A 132 -7.81 33.68 -6.60
N CYS A 133 -6.59 33.42 -7.08
CA CYS A 133 -5.88 34.32 -8.00
C CYS A 133 -6.63 34.51 -9.32
N VAL A 134 -7.20 33.46 -9.90
CA VAL A 134 -8.00 33.55 -11.13
C VAL A 134 -9.27 34.39 -10.92
N LEU A 135 -9.94 34.25 -9.77
CA LEU A 135 -11.10 35.08 -9.44
C LEU A 135 -10.71 36.56 -9.29
N LEU A 136 -9.60 36.85 -8.61
CA LEU A 136 -9.07 38.21 -8.49
C LEU A 136 -8.68 38.80 -9.85
N LEU A 137 -8.06 38.00 -10.72
CA LEU A 137 -7.74 38.39 -12.10
C LEU A 137 -9.00 38.85 -12.84
N ILE A 138 -10.06 38.05 -12.84
CA ILE A 138 -11.32 38.37 -13.52
C ILE A 138 -11.92 39.67 -12.99
N ILE A 139 -11.92 39.87 -11.68
CA ILE A 139 -12.42 41.12 -11.07
C ILE A 139 -11.61 42.32 -11.54
N MET A 140 -10.28 42.23 -11.52
CA MET A 140 -9.41 43.31 -12.00
C MET A 140 -9.63 43.61 -13.49
N CYS A 141 -9.74 42.57 -14.33
CA CYS A 141 -10.04 42.73 -15.76
C CYS A 141 -11.40 43.38 -16.01
N LEU A 142 -12.44 43.00 -15.25
CA LEU A 142 -13.77 43.61 -15.34
C LEU A 142 -13.74 45.08 -14.92
N THR A 143 -13.09 45.42 -13.81
CA THR A 143 -12.97 46.81 -13.38
C THR A 143 -12.19 47.67 -14.38
N GLY A 144 -11.12 47.12 -14.99
CA GLY A 144 -10.37 47.79 -16.05
C GLY A 144 -11.20 48.01 -17.32
N ALA A 145 -11.98 47.01 -17.74
CA ALA A 145 -12.88 47.11 -18.89
C ALA A 145 -14.00 48.14 -18.68
N LEU A 146 -14.64 48.12 -17.51
CA LEU A 146 -15.67 49.08 -17.13
C LEU A 146 -15.09 50.49 -17.00
N GLY A 147 -13.92 50.64 -16.36
CA GLY A 147 -13.22 51.92 -16.22
C GLY A 147 -12.89 52.52 -17.59
N HIS A 148 -12.39 51.70 -18.53
CA HIS A 148 -12.11 52.13 -19.89
C HIS A 148 -13.39 52.52 -20.66
N GLY A 149 -14.46 51.74 -20.54
CA GLY A 149 -15.76 52.04 -21.17
C GLY A 149 -16.36 53.36 -20.66
N ILE A 150 -16.35 53.58 -19.34
CA ILE A 150 -16.85 54.82 -18.72
C ILE A 150 -15.98 56.02 -19.12
N TRP A 151 -14.65 55.84 -19.12
CA TRP A 151 -13.70 56.88 -19.52
C TRP A 151 -13.94 57.33 -20.95
N LEU A 152 -14.07 56.38 -21.89
CA LEU A 152 -14.32 56.66 -23.29
C LEU A 152 -15.70 57.31 -23.53
N SER A 153 -16.72 56.91 -22.74
CA SER A 153 -18.06 57.51 -22.81
C SER A 153 -18.13 58.96 -22.31
N ARG A 154 -17.13 59.46 -21.57
CA ARG A 154 -17.10 60.83 -21.06
C ARG A 154 -16.57 61.85 -22.07
N TYR A 155 -15.94 61.40 -23.14
CA TYR A 155 -15.49 62.29 -24.22
C TYR A 155 -16.59 62.49 -25.25
N GLU A 156 -16.96 63.76 -25.50
CA GLU A 156 -17.94 64.13 -26.54
C GLU A 156 -17.36 64.07 -27.95
N ASN A 157 -16.03 64.23 -28.10
CA ASN A 157 -15.31 64.19 -29.37
C ASN A 157 -14.32 63.03 -29.39
N ILE A 158 -14.02 62.50 -30.59
CA ILE A 158 -13.01 61.44 -30.76
C ILE A 158 -11.67 61.99 -30.20
N PRO A 159 -11.11 61.35 -29.16
CA PRO A 159 -9.84 61.80 -28.61
C PRO A 159 -8.76 61.73 -29.68
N PHE A 160 -7.85 62.71 -29.74
CA PHE A 160 -6.78 62.80 -30.75
C PHE A 160 -5.88 61.55 -30.83
N PHE A 161 -5.89 60.70 -29.80
CA PHE A 161 -5.13 59.45 -29.72
C PHE A 161 -5.90 58.21 -30.21
N ASN A 162 -7.21 58.30 -30.44
CA ASN A 162 -7.99 57.22 -31.05
C ASN A 162 -7.94 57.37 -32.58
N ILE A 163 -6.97 56.68 -33.18
CA ILE A 163 -6.80 56.64 -34.64
C ILE A 163 -7.96 55.80 -35.22
N PRO A 164 -8.81 56.35 -36.10
CA PRO A 164 -9.86 55.59 -36.76
C PRO A 164 -9.26 54.45 -37.59
N GLU A 165 -9.93 53.30 -37.62
CA GLU A 165 -9.58 52.22 -38.53
C GLU A 165 -9.68 52.70 -40.00
N PRO A 166 -8.99 52.05 -40.95
CA PRO A 166 -8.95 52.47 -42.36
C PRO A 166 -10.33 52.67 -43.02
N ASP A 167 -11.37 52.03 -42.49
CA ASP A 167 -12.76 52.13 -42.94
C ASP A 167 -13.55 53.32 -42.33
N GLY A 168 -12.90 54.17 -41.52
CA GLY A 168 -13.51 55.36 -40.91
C GLY A 168 -14.49 55.08 -39.77
N HIS A 169 -14.66 53.81 -39.37
CA HIS A 169 -15.48 53.42 -38.24
C HIS A 169 -14.74 53.66 -36.92
N VAL A 170 -15.42 54.35 -35.99
CA VAL A 170 -14.95 54.53 -34.61
C VAL A 170 -15.38 53.34 -33.76
N ILE A 171 -14.45 52.81 -32.98
CA ILE A 171 -14.71 51.70 -32.06
C ILE A 171 -15.74 52.17 -31.01
N SER A 172 -16.87 51.49 -30.93
CA SER A 172 -17.90 51.81 -29.92
C SER A 172 -17.31 51.66 -28.50
N PRO A 173 -17.74 52.47 -27.51
CA PRO A 173 -17.22 52.37 -26.14
C PRO A 173 -17.34 50.97 -25.52
N VAL A 174 -18.38 50.23 -25.91
CA VAL A 174 -18.61 48.84 -25.50
C VAL A 174 -17.58 47.89 -26.12
N LEU A 175 -17.31 48.02 -27.42
CA LEU A 175 -16.31 47.21 -28.13
C LEU A 175 -14.88 47.54 -27.65
N GLY A 176 -14.59 48.81 -27.36
CA GLY A 176 -13.32 49.22 -26.75
C GLY A 176 -13.13 48.65 -25.34
N GLY A 177 -14.18 48.63 -24.51
CA GLY A 177 -14.16 47.93 -23.22
C GLY A 177 -13.95 46.42 -23.35
N PHE A 178 -14.53 45.79 -24.38
CA PHE A 178 -14.34 44.37 -24.67
C PHE A 178 -12.88 44.05 -25.06
N TYR A 179 -12.26 44.84 -25.93
CA TYR A 179 -10.83 44.68 -26.24
C TYR A 179 -9.93 44.97 -25.04
N MET A 180 -10.32 45.93 -24.20
CA MET A 180 -9.58 46.25 -22.98
C MET A 180 -9.65 45.10 -21.96
N PHE A 181 -10.77 44.38 -21.87
CA PHE A 181 -10.89 43.19 -21.02
C PHE A 181 -9.83 42.14 -21.37
N TRP A 182 -9.72 41.77 -22.66
CA TRP A 182 -8.73 40.79 -23.12
C TRP A 182 -7.29 41.30 -23.01
N THR A 183 -7.06 42.58 -23.32
CA THR A 183 -5.75 43.23 -23.11
C THR A 183 -5.32 43.17 -21.65
N MET A 184 -6.26 43.41 -20.71
CA MET A 184 -5.99 43.33 -19.28
C MET A 184 -5.69 41.91 -18.80
N ILE A 185 -6.30 40.87 -19.39
CA ILE A 185 -5.93 39.48 -19.11
C ILE A 185 -4.46 39.22 -19.47
N ILE A 186 -4.02 39.67 -20.64
CA ILE A 186 -2.63 39.49 -21.10
C ILE A 186 -1.66 40.26 -20.20
N LEU A 187 -2.00 41.51 -19.84
CA LEU A 187 -1.17 42.33 -18.97
C LEU A 187 -1.06 41.76 -17.55
N LEU A 188 -2.15 41.21 -17.01
CA LEU A 188 -2.21 40.68 -15.64
C LEU A 188 -1.92 39.17 -15.55
N GLN A 189 -1.50 38.51 -16.64
CA GLN A 189 -1.23 37.07 -16.66
C GLN A 189 -0.18 36.61 -15.62
N VAL A 190 0.69 37.54 -15.19
CA VAL A 190 1.70 37.32 -14.14
C VAL A 190 1.08 37.01 -12.76
N LEU A 191 -0.21 37.32 -12.55
CA LEU A 191 -0.93 37.01 -11.32
C LEU A 191 -1.12 35.50 -11.11
N ILE A 192 -1.12 34.71 -12.19
CA ILE A 192 -1.15 33.24 -12.11
C ILE A 192 0.31 32.77 -12.04
N PRO A 193 0.80 32.31 -10.87
CA PRO A 193 2.21 31.99 -10.72
C PRO A 193 2.49 30.61 -11.30
N ILE A 194 2.73 30.53 -12.62
CA ILE A 194 3.06 29.26 -13.29
C ILE A 194 4.35 28.66 -12.69
N SER A 195 5.29 29.51 -12.29
CA SER A 195 6.54 29.12 -11.64
C SER A 195 6.34 28.48 -10.27
N LEU A 196 5.21 28.70 -9.59
CA LEU A 196 4.93 28.12 -8.27
C LEU A 196 4.90 26.59 -8.34
N TYR A 197 4.20 26.03 -9.33
CA TYR A 197 4.09 24.58 -9.49
C TYR A 197 5.46 23.94 -9.74
N VAL A 198 6.22 24.49 -10.69
CA VAL A 198 7.56 23.98 -11.01
C VAL A 198 8.49 24.07 -9.79
N SER A 199 8.42 25.17 -9.04
CA SER A 199 9.23 25.35 -7.84
C SER A 199 8.88 24.34 -6.75
N ILE A 200 7.58 24.08 -6.53
CA ILE A 200 7.12 23.06 -5.56
C ILE A 200 7.63 21.67 -5.95
N GLU A 201 7.53 21.29 -7.23
CA GLU A 201 8.02 19.98 -7.70
C GLU A 201 9.53 19.82 -7.50
N ILE A 202 10.32 20.85 -7.80
CA ILE A 202 11.78 20.84 -7.58
C ILE A 202 12.10 20.68 -6.09
N VAL A 203 11.37 21.38 -5.22
CA VAL A 203 11.54 21.26 -3.76
C VAL A 203 11.21 19.85 -3.29
N LYS A 204 10.12 19.24 -3.77
CA LYS A 204 9.74 17.85 -3.44
C LYS A 204 10.83 16.86 -3.85
N LEU A 205 11.36 16.99 -5.07
CA LEU A 205 12.45 16.15 -5.55
C LEU A 205 13.72 16.32 -4.69
N GLY A 206 14.04 17.54 -4.29
CA GLY A 206 15.15 17.81 -3.37
C GLY A 206 14.96 17.15 -2.00
N GLN A 207 13.75 17.22 -1.42
CA GLN A 207 13.43 16.57 -0.15
C GLN A 207 13.60 15.06 -0.22
N ILE A 208 13.14 14.43 -1.31
CA ILE A 208 13.24 12.98 -1.51
C ILE A 208 14.69 12.56 -1.62
N TYR A 209 15.49 13.31 -2.40
CA TYR A 209 16.92 13.07 -2.52
C TYR A 209 17.61 13.08 -1.15
N PHE A 210 17.29 14.06 -0.30
CA PHE A 210 17.85 14.11 1.05
C PHE A 210 17.40 12.94 1.93
N ILE A 211 16.13 12.54 1.89
CA ILE A 211 15.64 11.37 2.66
C ILE A 211 16.32 10.08 2.23
N GLN A 212 16.53 9.88 0.92
CA GLN A 212 17.16 8.66 0.40
C GLN A 212 18.66 8.61 0.64
N SER A 213 19.33 9.76 0.70
CA SER A 213 20.76 9.88 0.92
C SER A 213 21.15 9.88 2.40
N ASP A 214 20.19 9.83 3.31
CA ASP A 214 20.41 9.89 4.74
C ASP A 214 20.96 8.55 5.28
N VAL A 215 22.07 8.63 6.00
CA VAL A 215 22.79 7.47 6.56
C VAL A 215 22.08 6.90 7.79
N ASP A 216 21.33 7.73 8.54
CA ASP A 216 20.60 7.27 9.72
C ASP A 216 19.47 6.30 9.36
N PHE A 217 19.00 6.36 8.11
CA PHE A 217 17.97 5.48 7.55
C PHE A 217 18.53 4.23 6.85
N TYR A 218 19.85 3.98 6.92
CA TYR A 218 20.47 2.79 6.36
C TYR A 218 20.37 1.60 7.31
N ASN A 219 19.94 0.44 6.79
CA ASN A 219 19.86 -0.80 7.54
C ASN A 219 20.98 -1.76 7.14
N GLU A 220 21.94 -1.96 8.05
CA GLU A 220 23.11 -2.83 7.85
C GLU A 220 22.74 -4.32 7.66
N LYS A 221 21.72 -4.82 8.37
CA LYS A 221 21.33 -6.25 8.29
C LYS A 221 20.79 -6.63 6.90
N MET A 222 20.15 -5.70 6.22
CA MET A 222 19.55 -5.92 4.89
C MET A 222 20.30 -5.21 3.77
N ASP A 223 21.42 -4.52 4.08
CA ASP A 223 22.19 -3.70 3.13
C ASP A 223 21.28 -2.84 2.23
N SER A 224 20.37 -2.08 2.87
CA SER A 224 19.34 -1.34 2.15
C SER A 224 19.08 0.03 2.78
N THR A 225 18.86 1.03 1.90
CA THR A 225 18.45 2.39 2.28
C THR A 225 16.93 2.56 2.12
N VAL A 226 16.38 3.64 2.70
CA VAL A 226 14.97 3.98 2.54
C VAL A 226 14.64 4.27 1.08
N GLN A 227 13.60 3.60 0.59
CA GLN A 227 13.09 3.79 -0.77
C GLN A 227 11.78 4.58 -0.77
N CYS A 228 11.84 5.83 -1.26
CA CYS A 228 10.67 6.67 -1.45
C CYS A 228 9.94 6.30 -2.75
N ARG A 229 8.82 5.56 -2.64
CA ARG A 229 8.02 5.14 -3.80
C ARG A 229 7.02 6.19 -4.28
N ALA A 230 6.62 7.11 -3.40
CA ALA A 230 5.68 8.19 -3.72
C ALA A 230 6.40 9.53 -3.57
N LEU A 231 6.47 10.30 -4.65
CA LEU A 231 7.25 11.53 -4.73
C LEU A 231 6.46 12.78 -4.34
N ASN A 232 5.15 12.65 -4.13
CA ASN A 232 4.25 13.79 -4.02
C ASN A 232 3.68 14.02 -2.61
N ILE A 233 4.08 13.21 -1.62
CA ILE A 233 3.52 13.21 -0.26
C ILE A 233 4.59 13.36 0.84
N THR A 234 5.81 13.79 0.50
CA THR A 234 6.88 13.94 1.50
C THR A 234 6.54 15.00 2.54
N GLU A 235 5.84 16.05 2.15
CA GLU A 235 5.38 17.11 3.04
C GLU A 235 4.30 16.66 4.04
N ASP A 236 3.52 15.64 3.70
CA ASP A 236 2.45 15.13 4.55
C ASP A 236 3.02 14.37 5.76
N LEU A 237 4.28 13.89 5.69
CA LEU A 237 4.96 13.22 6.81
C LEU A 237 5.04 14.11 8.05
N GLY A 238 5.18 15.43 7.87
CA GLY A 238 5.19 16.42 8.96
C GLY A 238 3.81 16.73 9.55
N GLN A 239 2.73 16.20 8.96
CA GLN A 239 1.34 16.47 9.38
C GLN A 239 0.64 15.24 9.98
N ILE A 240 1.35 14.12 10.11
CA ILE A 240 0.78 12.86 10.64
C ILE A 240 0.48 13.03 12.13
N GLN A 241 -0.77 12.78 12.52
CA GLN A 241 -1.22 12.80 13.93
C GLN A 241 -1.43 11.40 14.52
N TYR A 242 -1.82 10.45 13.67
CA TYR A 242 -2.15 9.09 14.07
C TYR A 242 -1.22 8.12 13.34
N LEU A 243 -0.45 7.35 14.11
CA LEU A 243 0.36 6.26 13.60
C LEU A 243 -0.36 4.94 13.88
N PHE A 244 -0.83 4.28 12.82
CA PHE A 244 -1.33 2.91 12.91
C PHE A 244 -0.16 1.96 12.66
N SER A 245 0.31 1.31 13.72
CA SER A 245 1.38 0.32 13.62
C SER A 245 0.80 -1.08 13.76
N ASP A 246 1.23 -1.98 12.89
CA ASP A 246 0.97 -3.41 13.07
C ASP A 246 1.87 -3.96 14.20
N LYS A 247 1.38 -4.95 14.93
CA LYS A 247 2.16 -5.57 16.01
C LYS A 247 3.22 -6.48 15.43
N THR A 248 2.80 -7.42 14.59
CA THR A 248 3.69 -8.49 14.08
C THR A 248 4.51 -7.95 12.91
N GLY A 249 5.83 -8.12 12.94
CA GLY A 249 6.71 -7.70 11.86
C GLY A 249 7.02 -6.21 11.77
N THR A 250 6.36 -5.36 12.58
CA THR A 250 6.72 -3.93 12.75
C THR A 250 7.19 -3.63 14.16
N LEU A 251 6.36 -3.84 15.18
CA LEU A 251 6.75 -3.58 16.57
C LEU A 251 7.61 -4.69 17.17
N THR A 252 7.37 -5.94 16.77
CA THR A 252 8.11 -7.10 17.26
C THR A 252 8.84 -7.81 16.13
N GLU A 253 10.14 -8.07 16.32
CA GLU A 253 10.87 -9.03 15.49
C GLU A 253 10.25 -10.42 15.66
N ASN A 254 10.18 -11.22 14.58
CA ASN A 254 9.66 -12.60 14.63
C ASN A 254 10.68 -13.57 15.26
N LYS A 255 11.08 -13.28 16.51
CA LYS A 255 12.02 -14.08 17.30
C LYS A 255 11.48 -14.25 18.72
N MET A 256 10.97 -15.44 19.00
CA MET A 256 10.46 -15.78 20.33
C MET A 256 11.59 -16.37 21.16
N VAL A 257 12.01 -15.66 22.22
CA VAL A 257 13.05 -16.12 23.13
C VAL A 257 12.42 -16.45 24.48
N PHE A 258 12.59 -17.68 24.93
CA PHE A 258 12.17 -18.08 26.27
C PHE A 258 13.00 -17.32 27.32
N ARG A 259 12.33 -16.61 28.24
CA ARG A 259 13.02 -15.80 29.26
C ARG A 259 12.89 -16.36 30.67
N ARG A 260 11.69 -16.76 31.09
CA ARG A 260 11.39 -17.22 32.45
C ARG A 260 10.23 -18.20 32.43
N CYS A 261 10.21 -19.12 33.40
CA CYS A 261 8.99 -19.86 33.74
C CYS A 261 8.83 -19.95 35.25
N SER A 262 7.58 -19.96 35.72
CA SER A 262 7.26 -20.28 37.10
C SER A 262 6.71 -21.70 37.17
N VAL A 263 7.36 -22.57 37.95
CA VAL A 263 6.93 -23.94 38.17
C VAL A 263 6.75 -24.16 39.68
N ALA A 264 5.55 -24.56 40.09
CA ALA A 264 5.20 -24.78 41.50
C ALA A 264 5.52 -23.58 42.43
N GLY A 265 5.41 -22.35 41.91
CA GLY A 265 5.70 -21.13 42.65
C GLY A 265 7.18 -20.72 42.69
N PHE A 266 8.07 -21.50 42.08
CA PHE A 266 9.48 -21.15 41.92
C PHE A 266 9.71 -20.50 40.55
N ASP A 267 10.32 -19.31 40.53
CA ASP A 267 10.68 -18.60 39.30
C ASP A 267 12.06 -19.05 38.80
N TYR A 268 12.11 -19.52 37.55
CA TYR A 268 13.33 -19.98 36.88
C TYR A 268 13.67 -18.96 35.79
N CYS A 269 14.81 -18.28 35.94
CA CYS A 269 15.32 -17.33 34.96
C CYS A 269 16.33 -17.97 34.01
N HIS A 270 16.30 -17.54 32.75
CA HIS A 270 17.29 -17.95 31.74
C HIS A 270 18.56 -17.08 31.84
N GLU A 271 19.74 -17.72 31.79
CA GLU A 271 21.05 -17.13 32.16
C GLU A 271 21.50 -15.96 31.27
N GLU A 272 21.04 -15.85 30.02
CA GLU A 272 21.39 -14.73 29.12
C GLU A 272 20.72 -13.39 29.47
N ASN A 273 19.78 -13.37 30.42
CA ASN A 273 19.19 -12.14 30.94
C ASN A 273 19.82 -11.84 32.30
N GLY A 274 20.61 -10.77 32.36
CA GLY A 274 21.34 -10.32 33.55
C GLY A 274 20.63 -10.47 34.89
N GLU A 275 21.46 -10.78 35.88
CA GLU A 275 21.21 -10.99 37.32
C GLU A 275 19.79 -11.37 37.75
N CYS A 276 19.62 -12.67 37.96
CA CYS A 276 18.54 -13.20 38.77
C CYS A 276 18.80 -12.84 40.24
N TRP A 277 18.02 -11.92 40.81
CA TRP A 277 17.98 -11.70 42.26
C TRP A 277 17.28 -12.90 42.94
N VAL A 278 17.95 -14.04 42.99
CA VAL A 278 17.46 -15.22 43.70
C VAL A 278 17.70 -15.00 45.19
N SER A 279 16.62 -14.80 45.96
CA SER A 279 16.66 -15.07 47.39
C SER A 279 16.93 -16.57 47.57
N MET A 280 18.09 -16.88 48.15
CA MET A 280 18.58 -18.24 48.38
C MET A 280 17.50 -19.16 48.97
N LYS A 281 17.17 -20.23 48.26
CA LYS A 281 17.37 -21.61 48.73
C LYS A 281 17.06 -22.62 47.62
N THR A 282 17.92 -23.65 47.53
CA THR A 282 17.85 -24.84 46.66
C THR A 282 18.34 -24.68 45.22
N SER A 283 19.61 -24.29 45.09
CA SER A 283 20.42 -24.64 43.93
C SER A 283 20.84 -26.13 44.02
N LEU A 284 21.11 -26.77 42.87
CA LEU A 284 21.48 -28.18 42.64
C LEU A 284 20.32 -29.16 42.38
N LYS A 285 19.74 -29.10 41.16
CA LYS A 285 19.50 -30.31 40.30
C LYS A 285 18.87 -30.02 38.92
N ILE A 286 18.45 -28.79 38.62
CA ILE A 286 17.58 -28.53 37.45
C ILE A 286 18.31 -27.93 36.23
N GLY A 287 19.59 -27.58 36.35
CA GLY A 287 20.40 -27.12 35.19
C GLY A 287 20.42 -28.10 34.01
N ARG A 288 20.17 -29.40 34.25
CA ARG A 288 20.02 -30.45 33.21
C ARG A 288 18.61 -30.56 32.61
N PHE A 289 17.59 -30.01 33.25
CA PHE A 289 16.20 -30.11 32.77
C PHE A 289 15.87 -29.02 31.74
N CYS A 290 16.38 -27.79 31.95
CA CYS A 290 16.25 -26.71 30.97
C CYS A 290 17.01 -26.99 29.67
N THR A 291 18.16 -27.67 29.73
CA THR A 291 18.89 -28.09 28.53
C THR A 291 18.16 -29.16 27.72
N HIS A 292 17.32 -30.00 28.36
CA HIS A 292 16.54 -31.03 27.67
C HIS A 292 15.23 -30.52 27.06
N LEU A 293 14.67 -29.42 27.59
CA LEU A 293 13.49 -28.75 27.03
C LEU A 293 13.78 -27.90 25.79
N MET A 294 15.06 -27.59 25.51
CA MET A 294 15.49 -26.88 24.29
C MET A 294 15.80 -27.80 23.10
N THR A 295 15.73 -29.12 23.29
CA THR A 295 15.92 -30.13 22.22
C THR A 295 14.61 -30.67 21.63
N TRP A 296 13.47 -29.99 21.87
CA TRP A 296 12.18 -30.28 21.26
C TRP A 296 11.58 -29.03 20.62
#